data_AF-A0A6I2M0Q3-F1
#
_entry.id   AF-A0A6I2M0Q3-F1
#
_cell.length_a   1.000
_cell.length_b   1.000
_cell.length_c   1.000
_cell.angle_alpha   90.00
_cell.angle_beta   90.00
_cell.angle_gamma   90.00
#
_symmetry.space_group_name_H-M   'P 1'
#
loop_
_entity.id
_entity.type
_entity.pdbx_description
1 polymer ?
#
loop_
_entity_poly.entity_id
_entity_poly.type
_entity_poly.pdbx_seq_one_letter_code
_entity_poly.pdbx_strand_id
1 'polypeptide(L)'
;MRFVAEDLLAALLETTPRPTAQAPRDGRGLYGLVDHLGDLRYIGSTSSTAQTFYERIHRRHRTGSEGMSHYFSQMYNTGRMWRDRKDPMTKADGDLAKALRNEFVVDHCRAVWLPLPDTADIPRLEAEVLSLAPDHAIAWNRRKMPTYDEPADLVEATLFRLRWGERELAAIERQRERFLGAKPSAATAPAPKPAAVLQVNIPSFPKGPFRFFTLDVETANNDRGSICQIGVACARPDNSIETWLTYVDPQVDRWVLTWLHGISVHTVQGAPTFPEVLSVLREALEGHIVYQHSGFDRTAIAAACGRCGLRLPQWDWRDSVHVARAAWPELRGNGGHGLASLKRHLGLVFDHHDAGEDARACAEVVIRAENIQRVRFRPTVHPAPTWLGNGDDLDLIEDLEEAAIPAHPSPAAPVPVFEQPALASRRIGETVITQGNIDNSHIYLRSFFEMFPADAIGGSSRAIAASREIAVDWGGSTMVMTDLDGPKRFFRKRAWIRDFFERNEIRAGDTVVVEEIGAYRYRVALEARSASSAAGGHAEAGAGRNQPDFTMS
;
A
#
# COMPACT_ATOMS: atom_id res chain seq x y z
N MET A 1 3.77 19.65 34.29
CA MET A 1 4.38 19.49 32.96
C MET A 1 3.25 19.10 32.01
N ARG A 2 3.01 19.85 30.93
CA ARG A 2 2.01 19.45 29.92
C ARG A 2 2.67 18.42 29.01
N PHE A 3 2.08 17.25 28.89
CA PHE A 3 2.50 16.27 27.90
C PHE A 3 1.90 16.67 26.55
N VAL A 4 2.75 16.82 25.54
CA VAL A 4 2.37 17.19 24.18
C VAL A 4 2.46 15.95 23.30
N ALA A 5 1.46 15.70 22.46
CA ALA A 5 1.35 14.44 21.71
C ALA A 5 2.49 14.26 20.71
N GLU A 6 2.94 15.34 20.07
CA GLU A 6 4.08 15.38 19.17
C GLU A 6 5.38 14.94 19.88
N ASP A 7 5.64 15.47 21.07
CA ASP A 7 6.82 15.11 21.87
C ASP A 7 6.78 13.66 22.31
N LEU A 8 5.59 13.16 22.70
CA LEU A 8 5.39 11.76 23.07
C LEU A 8 5.58 10.82 21.88
N LEU A 9 5.10 11.19 20.70
CA LEU A 9 5.29 10.42 19.47
C LEU A 9 6.78 10.38 19.08
N ALA A 10 7.45 11.54 19.07
CA ALA A 10 8.88 11.62 18.80
C ALA A 10 9.67 10.76 19.79
N ALA A 11 9.36 10.86 21.09
CA ALA A 11 9.99 10.03 22.10
C ALA A 11 9.73 8.53 21.89
N LEU A 12 8.53 8.10 21.46
CA LEU A 12 8.26 6.69 21.14
C LEU A 12 9.10 6.21 19.94
N LEU A 13 9.32 7.06 18.94
CA LEU A 13 10.10 6.73 17.73
C LEU A 13 11.61 6.72 17.99
N GLU A 14 12.11 7.62 18.84
CA GLU A 14 13.53 7.81 19.09
C GLU A 14 14.07 6.96 20.26
N THR A 15 13.20 6.54 21.18
CA THR A 15 13.61 5.73 22.34
C THR A 15 14.19 4.41 21.88
N THR A 16 15.38 4.06 22.40
CA THR A 16 16.00 2.76 22.12
C THR A 16 15.09 1.60 22.56
N PRO A 17 14.72 0.69 21.63
CA PRO A 17 13.89 -0.47 21.96
C PRO A 17 14.59 -1.42 22.92
N ARG A 18 13.84 -1.94 23.90
CA ARG A 18 14.34 -2.83 24.96
C ARG A 18 13.62 -4.18 24.97
N PRO A 19 14.22 -5.23 25.53
CA PRO A 19 13.55 -6.52 25.71
C PRO A 19 12.25 -6.38 26.50
N THR A 20 11.20 -7.07 26.05
CA THR A 20 9.86 -6.97 26.67
C THR A 20 9.87 -7.33 28.17
N ALA A 21 10.76 -8.23 28.59
CA ALA A 21 10.92 -8.65 29.99
C ALA A 21 11.40 -7.54 30.93
N GLN A 22 11.99 -6.47 30.38
CA GLN A 22 12.47 -5.31 31.13
C GLN A 22 11.39 -4.22 31.31
N ALA A 23 10.18 -4.42 30.77
CA ALA A 23 9.09 -3.48 30.96
C ALA A 23 8.79 -3.28 32.46
N PRO A 24 8.59 -2.04 32.94
CA PRO A 24 8.35 -1.75 34.35
C PRO A 24 7.12 -2.48 34.89
N ARG A 25 7.24 -2.99 36.13
CA ARG A 25 6.18 -3.76 36.80
C ARG A 25 5.16 -2.89 37.53
N ASP A 26 5.54 -1.65 37.79
CA ASP A 26 4.83 -0.62 38.55
C ASP A 26 4.57 0.65 37.70
N GLY A 27 5.08 0.70 36.47
CA GLY A 27 4.94 1.85 35.57
C GLY A 27 3.71 1.77 34.66
N ARG A 28 3.17 2.95 34.35
CA ARG A 28 2.04 3.19 33.44
C ARG A 28 2.36 4.30 32.45
N GLY A 29 1.67 4.35 31.32
CA GLY A 29 1.80 5.38 30.28
C GLY A 29 1.57 4.83 28.87
N LEU A 30 2.34 5.34 27.91
CA LEU A 30 2.31 4.90 26.51
C LEU A 30 3.43 3.91 26.22
N TYR A 31 3.20 2.98 25.30
CA TYR A 31 4.20 2.03 24.86
C TYR A 31 4.09 1.72 23.38
N GLY A 32 5.20 1.23 22.84
CA GLY A 32 5.32 0.80 21.47
C GLY A 32 5.80 -0.64 21.37
N LEU A 33 5.28 -1.40 20.40
CA LEU A 33 5.81 -2.73 20.07
C LEU A 33 6.65 -2.65 18.81
N VAL A 34 7.85 -3.23 18.89
CA VAL A 34 8.85 -3.22 17.83
C VAL A 34 9.00 -4.63 17.29
N ASP A 35 8.86 -4.77 15.98
CA ASP A 35 8.91 -6.07 15.30
C ASP A 35 10.34 -6.63 15.17
N HIS A 36 10.48 -7.78 14.52
CA HIS A 36 11.77 -8.44 14.32
C HIS A 36 12.72 -7.70 13.36
N LEU A 37 12.21 -6.70 12.63
CA LEU A 37 13.00 -5.83 11.74
C LEU A 37 13.50 -4.58 12.46
N GLY A 38 13.09 -4.37 13.72
CA GLY A 38 13.45 -3.20 14.51
C GLY A 38 12.50 -2.02 14.33
N ASP A 39 11.40 -2.20 13.62
CA ASP A 39 10.45 -1.11 13.37
C ASP A 39 9.35 -1.06 14.42
N LEU A 40 9.01 0.15 14.87
CA LEU A 40 7.80 0.38 15.66
C LEU A 40 6.59 0.05 14.78
N ARG A 41 5.66 -0.78 15.29
CA ARG A 41 4.48 -1.22 14.52
C ARG A 41 3.15 -1.02 15.23
N TYR A 42 3.20 -0.88 16.55
CA TYR A 42 2.03 -0.69 17.38
C TYR A 42 2.30 0.38 18.42
N ILE A 43 1.35 1.28 18.63
CA ILE A 43 1.32 2.19 19.77
C ILE A 43 0.10 1.85 20.62
N GLY A 44 0.28 1.75 21.94
CA GLY A 44 -0.82 1.57 22.86
C GLY A 44 -0.55 2.15 24.23
N SER A 45 -1.51 1.98 25.13
CA SER A 45 -1.43 2.52 26.48
C SER A 45 -1.80 1.53 27.60
N THR A 46 -1.39 1.88 28.82
CA THR A 46 -1.89 1.28 30.07
C THR A 46 -3.02 2.14 30.64
N SER A 47 -4.08 2.35 29.88
CA SER A 47 -5.22 3.22 30.22
C SER A 47 -5.93 2.84 31.52
N SER A 48 -5.96 1.55 31.88
CA SER A 48 -6.48 1.09 33.18
C SER A 48 -5.43 1.23 34.28
N THR A 49 -5.84 1.72 35.46
CA THR A 49 -5.01 1.81 36.68
C THR A 49 -4.54 0.45 37.21
N ALA A 50 -5.24 -0.62 36.84
CA ALA A 50 -4.87 -1.98 37.21
C ALA A 50 -3.82 -2.61 36.29
N GLN A 51 -3.42 -1.93 35.20
CA GLN A 51 -2.54 -2.48 34.18
C GLN A 51 -1.19 -1.75 34.17
N THR A 52 -0.11 -2.50 34.08
CA THR A 52 1.26 -1.97 34.01
C THR A 52 1.91 -2.30 32.66
N PHE A 53 3.04 -1.66 32.35
CA PHE A 53 3.78 -1.94 31.11
C PHE A 53 4.13 -3.42 31.00
N TYR A 54 4.65 -4.03 32.07
CA TYR A 54 4.99 -5.44 32.09
C TYR A 54 3.77 -6.33 31.80
N GLU A 55 2.62 -6.03 32.40
CA GLU A 55 1.41 -6.80 32.15
C GLU A 55 0.97 -6.71 30.68
N ARG A 56 0.93 -5.50 30.12
CA ARG A 56 0.49 -5.28 28.73
C ARG A 56 1.47 -5.82 27.71
N ILE A 57 2.73 -5.44 27.80
CA ILE A 57 3.74 -5.77 26.81
C ILE A 57 4.15 -7.24 26.94
N HIS A 58 4.59 -7.64 28.12
CA HIS A 58 5.25 -8.94 28.31
C HIS A 58 4.28 -10.09 28.61
N ARG A 59 3.18 -9.86 29.34
CA ARG A 59 2.20 -10.92 29.67
C ARG A 59 1.04 -11.02 28.68
N ARG A 60 0.61 -9.92 28.07
CA ARG A 60 -0.49 -9.94 27.11
C ARG A 60 -0.01 -10.02 25.67
N HIS A 61 0.70 -9.02 25.15
CA HIS A 61 1.10 -9.03 23.74
C HIS A 61 1.98 -10.22 23.38
N ARG A 62 2.97 -10.57 24.21
CA ARG A 62 3.85 -11.72 23.98
C ARG A 62 3.15 -13.06 24.21
N THR A 63 2.62 -13.32 25.41
CA THR A 63 2.17 -14.68 25.81
C THR A 63 0.65 -14.92 25.75
N GLY A 64 -0.11 -13.92 25.33
CA GLY A 64 -1.56 -13.97 25.24
C GLY A 64 -2.10 -14.98 24.22
N SER A 65 -3.41 -14.94 24.01
CA SER A 65 -4.06 -15.63 22.89
C SER A 65 -3.79 -14.92 21.57
N GLU A 66 -3.85 -15.63 20.46
CA GLU A 66 -3.58 -15.18 19.08
C GLU A 66 -4.69 -14.27 18.51
N GLY A 67 -5.47 -13.64 19.40
CA GLY A 67 -6.56 -12.75 19.04
C GLY A 67 -6.10 -11.34 18.70
N MET A 68 -7.04 -10.53 18.21
CA MET A 68 -6.86 -9.18 17.65
C MET A 68 -6.20 -8.13 18.58
N SER A 69 -5.95 -8.46 19.85
CA SER A 69 -5.43 -7.51 20.85
C SER A 69 -4.07 -7.92 21.43
N HIS A 70 -3.51 -9.06 21.02
CA HIS A 70 -2.19 -9.53 21.47
C HIS A 70 -1.24 -9.60 20.28
N TYR A 71 -0.82 -8.43 19.80
CA TYR A 71 -0.18 -8.28 18.50
C TYR A 71 1.05 -9.18 18.25
N PHE A 72 1.99 -9.35 19.19
CA PHE A 72 3.08 -10.31 18.94
C PHE A 72 2.56 -11.74 18.76
N SER A 73 1.65 -12.18 19.64
CA SER A 73 1.01 -13.50 19.49
C SER A 73 0.23 -13.64 18.19
N GLN A 74 -0.44 -12.59 17.73
CA GLN A 74 -1.24 -12.60 16.52
C GLN A 74 -0.38 -12.57 15.25
N MET A 75 0.57 -11.64 15.17
CA MET A 75 1.36 -11.36 13.96
C MET A 75 2.34 -12.50 13.64
N TYR A 76 2.83 -13.21 14.66
CA TYR A 76 3.73 -14.35 14.50
C TYR A 76 3.04 -15.71 14.65
N ASN A 77 1.71 -15.76 14.57
CA ASN A 77 0.98 -17.03 14.48
C ASN A 77 1.03 -17.56 13.04
N THR A 78 2.21 -17.99 12.60
CA THR A 78 2.52 -18.35 11.20
C THR A 78 3.52 -19.51 11.15
N GLY A 79 3.46 -20.32 10.10
CA GLY A 79 4.39 -21.43 9.87
C GLY A 79 4.54 -22.38 11.08
N ARG A 80 5.79 -22.64 11.50
CA ARG A 80 6.13 -23.49 12.66
C ARG A 80 5.68 -22.92 14.00
N MET A 81 5.39 -21.62 14.06
CA MET A 81 4.86 -20.91 15.23
C MET A 81 3.33 -20.82 15.22
N TRP A 82 2.68 -21.40 14.21
CA TRP A 82 1.24 -21.39 14.08
C TRP A 82 0.57 -22.34 15.06
N ARG A 83 -0.60 -21.91 15.54
CA ARG A 83 -1.50 -22.68 16.37
C ARG A 83 -2.94 -22.31 16.04
N ASP A 84 -3.80 -23.31 15.89
CA ASP A 84 -5.24 -23.14 16.06
C ASP A 84 -5.66 -23.52 17.48
N ARG A 85 -6.12 -22.53 18.27
CA ARG A 85 -6.59 -22.77 19.63
C ARG A 85 -7.95 -23.48 19.67
N LYS A 86 -8.72 -23.42 18.59
CA LYS A 86 -10.08 -23.97 18.53
C LYS A 86 -10.09 -25.44 18.17
N ASP A 87 -8.98 -25.98 17.67
CA ASP A 87 -8.85 -27.39 17.34
C ASP A 87 -8.12 -28.16 18.46
N PRO A 88 -8.85 -28.96 19.28
CA PRO A 88 -8.25 -29.75 20.35
C PRO A 88 -7.26 -30.80 19.84
N MET A 89 -7.42 -31.27 18.60
CA MET A 89 -6.57 -32.32 18.01
C MET A 89 -5.14 -31.83 17.78
N THR A 90 -4.97 -30.52 17.63
CA THR A 90 -3.66 -29.89 17.44
C THR A 90 -3.05 -29.37 18.74
N LYS A 91 -3.73 -29.51 19.88
CA LYS A 91 -3.36 -28.83 21.12
C LYS A 91 -1.93 -29.11 21.58
N ALA A 92 -1.48 -30.35 21.56
CA ALA A 92 -0.14 -30.72 22.02
C ALA A 92 0.96 -30.08 21.16
N ASP A 93 0.86 -30.23 19.84
CA ASP A 93 1.79 -29.61 18.88
C ASP A 93 1.68 -28.07 18.91
N GLY A 94 0.47 -27.53 19.01
CA GLY A 94 0.19 -26.10 19.06
C GLY A 94 0.66 -25.43 20.36
N ASP A 95 0.72 -26.15 21.48
CA ASP A 95 1.33 -25.64 22.71
C ASP A 95 2.86 -25.48 22.54
N LEU A 96 3.52 -26.38 21.80
CA LEU A 96 4.93 -26.24 21.43
C LEU A 96 5.14 -25.09 20.43
N ALA A 97 4.31 -24.97 19.38
CA ALA A 97 4.39 -23.83 18.47
C ALA A 97 4.20 -22.48 19.18
N LYS A 98 3.27 -22.41 20.14
CA LYS A 98 3.12 -21.24 21.01
C LYS A 98 4.37 -20.98 21.85
N ALA A 99 5.00 -22.02 22.41
CA ALA A 99 6.23 -21.87 23.19
C ALA A 99 7.36 -21.32 22.32
N LEU A 100 7.54 -21.85 21.11
CA LEU A 100 8.50 -21.35 20.12
C LEU A 100 8.26 -19.88 19.79
N ARG A 101 7.02 -19.50 19.51
CA ARG A 101 6.65 -18.11 19.23
C ARG A 101 6.98 -17.15 20.37
N ASN A 102 6.72 -17.57 21.62
CA ASN A 102 7.03 -16.74 22.77
C ASN A 102 8.53 -16.47 22.89
N GLU A 103 9.35 -17.48 22.59
CA GLU A 103 10.81 -17.41 22.60
C GLU A 103 11.35 -16.59 21.41
N PHE A 104 10.76 -16.74 20.23
CA PHE A 104 11.05 -15.88 19.08
C PHE A 104 10.87 -14.40 19.40
N VAL A 105 9.78 -14.05 20.09
CA VAL A 105 9.50 -12.67 20.52
C VAL A 105 10.52 -12.19 21.56
N VAL A 106 11.06 -13.08 22.39
CA VAL A 106 12.15 -12.73 23.33
C VAL A 106 13.42 -12.38 22.57
N ASP A 107 13.78 -13.20 21.58
CA ASP A 107 15.04 -13.06 20.86
C ASP A 107 15.02 -11.86 19.92
N HIS A 108 13.93 -11.71 19.17
CA HIS A 108 13.92 -10.85 17.98
C HIS A 108 13.05 -9.60 18.10
N CYS A 109 12.08 -9.54 19.01
CA CYS A 109 11.19 -8.38 19.15
C CYS A 109 11.53 -7.53 20.36
N ARG A 110 11.17 -6.24 20.31
CA ARG A 110 11.46 -5.26 21.38
C ARG A 110 10.23 -4.41 21.70
N ALA A 111 10.35 -3.58 22.72
CA ALA A 111 9.34 -2.59 23.04
C ALA A 111 9.96 -1.28 23.53
N VAL A 112 9.23 -0.20 23.36
CA VAL A 112 9.52 1.12 23.93
C VAL A 112 8.40 1.48 24.90
N TRP A 113 8.68 2.31 25.90
CA TRP A 113 7.68 2.77 26.85
C TRP A 113 8.04 4.13 27.41
N LEU A 114 7.02 4.96 27.59
CA LEU A 114 7.08 6.31 28.13
C LEU A 114 6.22 6.36 29.39
N PRO A 115 6.84 6.32 30.58
CA PRO A 115 6.12 6.47 31.83
C PRO A 115 5.40 7.81 31.91
N LEU A 116 4.13 7.77 32.30
CA LEU A 116 3.29 8.94 32.54
C LEU A 116 2.78 8.89 33.99
N PRO A 117 2.63 10.04 34.67
CA PRO A 117 2.08 10.08 36.01
C PRO A 117 0.61 9.63 35.99
N ASP A 118 0.13 9.07 37.10
CA ASP A 118 -1.27 8.62 37.21
C ASP A 118 -2.31 9.74 37.06
N THR A 119 -1.88 11.00 37.21
CA THR A 119 -2.71 12.19 36.97
C THR A 119 -2.88 12.53 35.48
N ALA A 120 -2.12 11.91 34.58
CA ALA A 120 -2.23 12.14 33.15
C ALA A 120 -3.46 11.44 32.54
N ASP A 121 -4.13 12.11 31.61
CA ASP A 121 -5.18 11.51 30.78
C ASP A 121 -4.56 10.64 29.69
N ILE A 122 -4.06 9.46 30.10
CA ILE A 122 -3.39 8.49 29.22
C ILE A 122 -4.28 8.09 28.01
N PRO A 123 -5.58 7.80 28.16
CA PRO A 123 -6.44 7.49 27.01
C PRO A 123 -6.53 8.62 25.99
N ARG A 124 -6.65 9.87 26.44
CA ARG A 124 -6.65 11.03 25.55
C ARG A 124 -5.32 11.17 24.81
N LEU A 125 -4.20 11.08 25.54
CA LEU A 125 -2.86 11.18 24.95
C LEU A 125 -2.58 10.06 23.94
N GLU A 126 -3.04 8.83 24.21
CA GLU A 126 -2.97 7.73 23.24
C GLU A 126 -3.72 8.08 21.94
N ALA A 127 -4.93 8.62 22.04
CA ALA A 127 -5.72 8.99 20.87
C ALA A 127 -5.05 10.11 20.04
N GLU A 128 -4.50 11.13 20.70
CA GLU A 128 -3.78 12.23 20.04
C GLU A 128 -2.47 11.74 19.39
N VAL A 129 -1.69 10.89 20.07
CA VAL A 129 -0.48 10.29 19.50
C VAL A 129 -0.82 9.43 18.28
N LEU A 130 -1.88 8.63 18.36
CA LEU A 130 -2.32 7.79 17.24
C LEU A 130 -2.79 8.59 16.02
N SER A 131 -3.35 9.80 16.20
CA SER A 131 -3.75 10.64 15.06
C SER A 131 -2.57 11.30 14.36
N LEU A 132 -1.41 11.40 15.02
CA LEU A 132 -0.18 11.97 14.47
C LEU A 132 0.81 10.90 13.96
N ALA A 133 0.69 9.67 14.44
CA ALA A 133 1.65 8.61 14.17
C ALA A 133 1.66 8.20 12.68
N PRO A 134 2.86 8.03 12.08
CA PRO A 134 2.97 7.62 10.68
C PRO A 134 2.48 6.19 10.48
N ASP A 135 1.98 5.89 9.28
CA ASP A 135 1.36 4.62 8.91
C ASP A 135 2.15 3.38 9.32
N HIS A 136 3.48 3.42 9.14
CA HIS A 136 4.36 2.30 9.47
C HIS A 136 4.45 2.04 10.98
N ALA A 137 4.36 3.09 11.82
CA ALA A 137 4.46 3.04 13.28
C ALA A 137 3.22 2.45 13.96
N ILE A 138 2.08 2.49 13.26
CA ILE A 138 0.78 2.02 13.74
C ILE A 138 0.19 0.94 12.82
N ALA A 139 1.02 0.27 12.03
CA ALA A 139 0.59 -0.75 11.09
C ALA A 139 -0.27 -1.83 11.78
N TRP A 140 0.11 -2.26 13.00
CA TRP A 140 -0.63 -3.25 13.78
C TRP A 140 -1.88 -2.68 14.48
N ASN A 141 -1.99 -1.37 14.67
CA ASN A 141 -3.23 -0.75 15.19
C ASN A 141 -4.39 -0.85 14.17
N ARG A 142 -4.06 -0.98 12.87
CA ARG A 142 -5.04 -1.08 11.78
C ARG A 142 -5.62 -2.48 11.68
N ARG A 143 -6.93 -2.57 11.47
CA ARG A 143 -7.61 -3.88 11.31
C ARG A 143 -7.22 -4.50 9.96
N LYS A 144 -7.03 -5.83 9.97
CA LYS A 144 -6.81 -6.71 8.79
C LYS A 144 -5.41 -6.70 8.17
N MET A 145 -4.37 -6.29 8.89
CA MET A 145 -3.01 -6.60 8.46
C MET A 145 -2.85 -8.12 8.29
N PRO A 146 -2.28 -8.61 7.18
CA PRO A 146 -1.89 -10.00 7.06
C PRO A 146 -0.83 -10.30 8.14
N THR A 147 -0.89 -11.49 8.72
CA THR A 147 0.21 -11.99 9.56
C THR A 147 1.47 -12.08 8.73
N TYR A 148 2.64 -11.99 9.36
CA TYR A 148 3.89 -12.21 8.65
C TYR A 148 3.92 -13.63 8.07
N ASP A 149 4.64 -13.80 6.96
CA ASP A 149 5.21 -15.10 6.67
C ASP A 149 6.27 -15.44 7.74
N GLU A 150 6.54 -16.72 7.92
CA GLU A 150 7.48 -17.16 8.94
C GLU A 150 8.89 -16.62 8.66
N PRO A 151 9.52 -15.86 9.57
CA PRO A 151 10.91 -15.43 9.44
C PRO A 151 11.84 -16.61 9.74
N ALA A 152 11.99 -17.52 8.78
CA ALA A 152 12.54 -18.86 8.99
C ALA A 152 13.94 -18.83 9.62
N ASP A 153 14.85 -17.92 9.22
CA ASP A 153 16.21 -17.82 9.80
C ASP A 153 16.17 -17.45 11.28
N LEU A 154 15.31 -16.52 11.65
CA LEU A 154 15.17 -16.09 13.03
C LEU A 154 14.49 -17.19 13.88
N VAL A 155 13.58 -17.96 13.28
CA VAL A 155 13.03 -19.16 13.91
C VAL A 155 14.12 -20.22 14.10
N GLU A 156 14.99 -20.45 13.13
CA GLU A 156 16.14 -21.37 13.27
C GLU A 156 17.11 -20.90 14.35
N ALA A 157 17.42 -19.60 14.41
CA ALA A 157 18.27 -19.03 15.45
C ALA A 157 17.66 -19.23 16.85
N THR A 158 16.33 -19.04 16.97
CA THR A 158 15.59 -19.33 18.20
C THR A 158 15.69 -20.82 18.57
N LEU A 159 15.47 -21.73 17.61
CA LEU A 159 15.54 -23.18 17.83
C LEU A 159 16.95 -23.64 18.22
N PHE A 160 17.98 -23.08 17.58
CA PHE A 160 19.39 -23.35 17.90
C PHE A 160 19.70 -22.98 19.36
N ARG A 161 19.20 -21.83 19.84
CA ARG A 161 19.33 -21.42 21.24
C ARG A 161 18.56 -22.35 22.18
N LEU A 162 17.34 -22.74 21.82
CA LEU A 162 16.46 -23.57 22.65
C LEU A 162 16.93 -25.02 22.79
N ARG A 163 17.67 -25.53 21.79
CA ARG A 163 18.17 -26.92 21.75
C ARG A 163 17.07 -27.97 21.99
N TRP A 164 15.95 -27.77 21.32
CA TRP A 164 14.83 -28.69 21.32
C TRP A 164 15.18 -30.04 20.67
N GLY A 165 14.57 -31.11 21.15
CA GLY A 165 14.80 -32.45 20.65
C GLY A 165 13.98 -32.76 19.40
N GLU A 166 14.22 -33.93 18.81
CA GLU A 166 13.54 -34.39 17.59
C GLU A 166 12.02 -34.39 17.73
N ARG A 167 11.50 -34.70 18.94
CA ARG A 167 10.07 -34.73 19.21
C ARG A 167 9.43 -33.36 19.08
N GLU A 168 10.03 -32.33 19.66
CA GLU A 168 9.54 -30.97 19.60
C GLU A 168 9.66 -30.39 18.18
N LEU A 169 10.79 -30.65 17.51
CA LEU A 169 11.02 -30.23 16.12
C LEU A 169 9.98 -30.86 15.17
N ALA A 170 9.71 -32.16 15.32
CA ALA A 170 8.68 -32.82 14.53
C ALA A 170 7.28 -32.26 14.82
N ALA A 171 7.00 -31.79 16.04
CA ALA A 171 5.71 -31.22 16.40
C ALA A 171 5.44 -29.86 15.73
N ILE A 172 6.44 -28.98 15.72
CA ILE A 172 6.32 -27.67 15.06
C ILE A 172 6.29 -27.79 13.54
N GLU A 173 6.96 -28.80 12.95
CA GLU A 173 6.87 -29.05 11.51
C GLU A 173 5.47 -29.50 11.11
N ARG A 174 4.83 -30.39 11.89
CA ARG A 174 3.40 -30.71 11.69
C ARG A 174 2.48 -29.49 11.85
N GLN A 175 2.85 -28.46 12.64
CA GLN A 175 2.08 -27.21 12.68
C GLN A 175 2.26 -26.38 11.42
N ARG A 176 3.48 -26.33 10.87
CA ARG A 176 3.75 -25.67 9.60
C ARG A 176 2.96 -26.30 8.45
N GLU A 177 2.93 -27.62 8.35
CA GLU A 177 2.15 -28.34 7.34
C GLU A 177 0.66 -27.99 7.43
N ARG A 178 0.10 -27.95 8.65
CA ARG A 178 -1.30 -27.55 8.88
C ARG A 178 -1.55 -26.10 8.52
N PHE A 179 -0.63 -25.19 8.83
CA PHE A 179 -0.72 -23.78 8.44
C PHE A 179 -0.76 -23.62 6.92
N LEU A 180 0.11 -24.33 6.20
CA LEU A 180 0.12 -24.33 4.74
C LEU A 180 -1.17 -24.93 4.15
N GLY A 181 -1.66 -26.03 4.73
CA GLY A 181 -2.92 -26.66 4.31
C GLY A 181 -4.18 -25.84 4.62
N ALA A 182 -4.12 -24.91 5.58
CA ALA A 182 -5.22 -24.03 5.94
C ALA A 182 -5.30 -22.74 5.09
N LYS A 183 -4.26 -22.39 4.31
CA LYS A 183 -4.32 -21.28 3.34
C LYS A 183 -5.14 -21.70 2.11
N PRO A 184 -6.11 -20.92 1.62
CA PRO A 184 -6.78 -21.20 0.34
C PRO A 184 -5.75 -21.28 -0.77
N SER A 185 -5.74 -22.39 -1.52
CA SER A 185 -4.78 -22.65 -2.59
C SER A 185 -4.87 -21.58 -3.69
N ALA A 186 -3.84 -20.75 -3.81
CA ALA A 186 -3.42 -20.24 -5.11
C ALA A 186 -2.63 -21.38 -5.79
N ALA A 187 -2.88 -21.56 -7.08
CA ALA A 187 -2.51 -22.73 -7.88
C ALA A 187 -1.11 -23.32 -7.60
N THR A 188 -1.11 -24.65 -7.66
CA THR A 188 -0.05 -25.62 -7.36
C THR A 188 1.32 -25.30 -7.99
N ALA A 189 2.35 -25.19 -7.14
CA ALA A 189 3.74 -25.49 -7.50
C ALA A 189 4.14 -26.84 -6.83
N PRO A 190 4.94 -27.70 -7.48
CA PRO A 190 5.16 -29.07 -7.01
C PRO A 190 6.10 -29.13 -5.79
N ALA A 191 5.85 -30.13 -4.93
CA ALA A 191 6.53 -30.36 -3.66
C ALA A 191 8.00 -30.81 -3.80
N PRO A 192 8.88 -30.50 -2.83
CA PRO A 192 10.28 -30.90 -2.86
C PRO A 192 10.47 -32.38 -2.50
N LYS A 193 11.42 -33.03 -3.20
CA LYS A 193 11.95 -34.37 -2.90
C LYS A 193 13.22 -34.27 -2.04
N PRO A 194 13.64 -35.37 -1.37
CA PRO A 194 14.70 -35.34 -0.37
C PRO A 194 16.05 -34.93 -0.95
N ALA A 195 16.87 -34.29 -0.11
CA ALA A 195 18.16 -33.71 -0.43
C ALA A 195 19.06 -34.62 -1.29
N ALA A 196 19.37 -34.15 -2.49
CA ALA A 196 20.42 -34.67 -3.35
C ALA A 196 21.26 -33.51 -3.89
N VAL A 197 22.58 -33.65 -3.74
CA VAL A 197 23.70 -32.92 -4.37
C VAL A 197 23.29 -31.75 -5.28
N LEU A 198 23.62 -30.52 -4.84
CA LEU A 198 23.36 -29.24 -5.53
C LEU A 198 23.80 -29.24 -7.01
N GLN A 199 22.83 -29.30 -7.92
CA GLN A 199 22.96 -28.76 -9.27
C GLN A 199 22.41 -27.33 -9.26
N VAL A 200 23.21 -26.37 -9.75
CA VAL A 200 22.85 -24.96 -9.84
C VAL A 200 21.79 -24.78 -10.94
N ASN A 201 20.56 -24.45 -10.56
CA ASN A 201 19.45 -24.26 -11.51
C ASN A 201 19.42 -22.81 -12.02
N ILE A 202 20.18 -22.50 -13.07
CA ILE A 202 19.99 -21.26 -13.84
C ILE A 202 18.89 -21.49 -14.89
N PRO A 203 17.82 -20.67 -14.95
CA PRO A 203 16.80 -20.80 -15.97
C PRO A 203 17.39 -20.68 -17.38
N SER A 204 16.95 -21.52 -18.32
CA SER A 204 17.41 -21.44 -19.70
C SER A 204 17.08 -20.07 -20.31
N PHE A 205 18.08 -19.43 -20.90
CA PHE A 205 17.89 -18.13 -21.54
C PHE A 205 17.11 -18.28 -22.86
N PRO A 206 16.13 -17.39 -23.16
CA PRO A 206 15.36 -17.42 -24.39
C PRO A 206 16.23 -17.47 -25.65
N LYS A 207 15.79 -18.21 -26.67
CA LYS A 207 16.49 -18.27 -27.97
C LYS A 207 15.93 -17.23 -28.94
N GLY A 208 16.85 -16.58 -29.66
CA GLY A 208 16.54 -15.52 -30.62
C GLY A 208 15.83 -15.98 -31.90
N PRO A 209 15.71 -15.10 -32.90
CA PRO A 209 16.40 -13.81 -33.01
C PRO A 209 15.81 -12.74 -32.07
N PHE A 210 16.69 -11.88 -31.54
CA PHE A 210 16.32 -10.71 -30.75
C PHE A 210 16.81 -9.44 -31.44
N ARG A 211 16.07 -8.35 -31.25
CA ARG A 211 16.38 -7.03 -31.79
C ARG A 211 17.19 -6.20 -30.77
N PHE A 212 16.78 -6.26 -29.52
CA PHE A 212 17.47 -5.63 -28.39
C PHE A 212 17.03 -6.31 -27.08
N PHE A 213 17.77 -6.02 -26.02
CA PHE A 213 17.42 -6.43 -24.66
C PHE A 213 17.19 -5.22 -23.77
N THR A 214 16.44 -5.40 -22.70
CA THR A 214 16.42 -4.48 -21.57
C THR A 214 16.80 -5.24 -20.31
N LEU A 215 17.50 -4.59 -19.39
CA LEU A 215 18.01 -5.22 -18.17
C LEU A 215 17.72 -4.31 -16.98
N ASP A 216 17.26 -4.93 -15.90
CA ASP A 216 17.00 -4.29 -14.61
C ASP A 216 17.51 -5.21 -13.48
N VAL A 217 17.97 -4.63 -12.36
CA VAL A 217 18.50 -5.38 -11.21
C VAL A 217 17.98 -4.87 -9.87
N GLU A 218 17.76 -5.80 -8.93
CA GLU A 218 17.55 -5.49 -7.53
C GLU A 218 18.82 -5.76 -6.71
N THR A 219 19.01 -5.04 -5.60
CA THR A 219 20.21 -5.15 -4.74
C THR A 219 19.85 -5.46 -3.30
N ALA A 220 20.59 -6.34 -2.63
CA ALA A 220 20.34 -6.76 -1.25
C ALA A 220 20.56 -5.65 -0.22
N ASN A 221 21.49 -4.72 -0.50
CA ASN A 221 21.85 -3.62 0.38
C ASN A 221 22.37 -2.40 -0.40
N ASN A 222 22.82 -1.35 0.30
CA ASN A 222 23.29 -0.10 -0.33
C ASN A 222 24.59 -0.24 -1.16
N ASP A 223 25.26 -1.39 -1.15
CA ASP A 223 26.31 -1.73 -2.09
C ASP A 223 25.70 -2.12 -3.43
N ARG A 224 25.99 -1.32 -4.47
CA ARG A 224 25.51 -1.55 -5.84
C ARG A 224 25.91 -2.92 -6.40
N GLY A 225 27.00 -3.52 -5.90
CA GLY A 225 27.44 -4.84 -6.32
C GLY A 225 26.71 -6.00 -5.63
N SER A 226 25.77 -5.74 -4.72
CA SER A 226 25.00 -6.75 -3.98
C SER A 226 23.75 -7.25 -4.72
N ILE A 227 23.86 -7.47 -6.03
CA ILE A 227 22.72 -7.85 -6.89
C ILE A 227 22.07 -9.14 -6.39
N CYS A 228 20.76 -9.10 -6.13
CA CYS A 228 19.97 -10.23 -5.63
C CYS A 228 18.91 -10.76 -6.60
N GLN A 229 18.61 -10.02 -7.67
CA GLN A 229 17.76 -10.47 -8.77
C GLN A 229 18.15 -9.73 -10.05
N ILE A 230 18.06 -10.40 -11.19
CA ILE A 230 18.28 -9.82 -12.51
C ILE A 230 17.10 -10.19 -13.41
N GLY A 231 16.47 -9.19 -14.00
CA GLY A 231 15.47 -9.33 -15.04
C GLY A 231 16.00 -8.86 -16.40
N VAL A 232 15.66 -9.61 -17.44
CA VAL A 232 15.99 -9.27 -18.83
C VAL A 232 14.75 -9.42 -19.70
N ALA A 233 14.36 -8.36 -20.40
CA ALA A 233 13.32 -8.47 -21.42
C ALA A 233 13.97 -8.59 -22.80
N CYS A 234 13.56 -9.61 -23.53
CA CYS A 234 14.08 -10.01 -24.83
C CYS A 234 13.09 -9.57 -25.91
N ALA A 235 13.36 -8.44 -26.57
CA ALA A 235 12.50 -7.91 -27.62
C ALA A 235 12.81 -8.56 -28.97
N ARG A 236 11.80 -9.15 -29.60
CA ARG A 236 11.90 -9.79 -30.93
C ARG A 236 11.67 -8.80 -32.07
N PRO A 237 12.02 -9.14 -33.32
CA PRO A 237 11.82 -8.27 -34.48
C PRO A 237 10.36 -7.83 -34.72
N ASP A 238 9.38 -8.64 -34.29
CA ASP A 238 7.95 -8.34 -34.35
C ASP A 238 7.44 -7.49 -33.17
N ASN A 239 8.34 -7.05 -32.30
CA ASN A 239 8.10 -6.35 -31.03
C ASN A 239 7.40 -7.19 -29.95
N SER A 240 7.29 -8.50 -30.10
CA SER A 240 6.95 -9.37 -28.96
C SER A 240 8.08 -9.37 -27.93
N ILE A 241 7.71 -9.45 -26.65
CA ILE A 241 8.65 -9.43 -25.52
C ILE A 241 8.51 -10.74 -24.75
N GLU A 242 9.64 -11.38 -24.51
CA GLU A 242 9.78 -12.51 -23.59
C GLU A 242 10.68 -12.07 -22.43
N THR A 243 10.31 -12.39 -21.18
CA THR A 243 11.10 -12.00 -20.00
C THR A 243 11.83 -13.19 -19.44
N TRP A 244 13.14 -13.04 -19.21
CA TRP A 244 13.97 -13.95 -18.44
C TRP A 244 14.28 -13.31 -17.08
N LEU A 245 14.19 -14.11 -16.01
CA LEU A 245 14.34 -13.64 -14.64
C LEU A 245 15.11 -14.68 -13.84
N THR A 246 16.04 -14.24 -13.00
CA THR A 246 16.68 -15.12 -12.03
C THR A 246 17.01 -14.39 -10.74
N TYR A 247 16.96 -15.13 -9.63
CA TYR A 247 17.56 -14.70 -8.38
C TYR A 247 19.08 -14.89 -8.43
N VAL A 248 19.79 -14.06 -7.68
CA VAL A 248 21.24 -14.09 -7.58
C VAL A 248 21.61 -14.16 -6.11
N ASP A 249 22.50 -15.07 -5.72
CA ASP A 249 23.14 -15.00 -4.41
C ASP A 249 24.27 -13.95 -4.45
N PRO A 250 24.10 -12.77 -3.81
CA PRO A 250 25.10 -11.70 -3.79
C PRO A 250 26.32 -12.03 -2.91
N GLN A 251 26.26 -13.09 -2.09
CA GLN A 251 27.29 -13.48 -1.13
C GLN A 251 27.69 -12.31 -0.21
N VAL A 252 26.70 -11.65 0.39
CA VAL A 252 26.89 -10.55 1.34
C VAL A 252 26.27 -10.88 2.69
N ASP A 253 26.95 -10.48 3.76
CA ASP A 253 26.46 -10.69 5.14
C ASP A 253 25.35 -9.70 5.54
N ARG A 254 25.32 -8.53 4.89
CA ARG A 254 24.36 -7.46 5.20
C ARG A 254 23.23 -7.45 4.19
N TRP A 255 21.99 -7.53 4.68
CA TRP A 255 20.78 -7.41 3.86
C TRP A 255 19.85 -6.35 4.47
N VAL A 256 19.46 -5.33 3.71
CA VAL A 256 18.64 -4.22 4.24
C VAL A 256 17.56 -3.72 3.29
N LEU A 257 17.53 -4.16 2.02
CA LEU A 257 16.59 -3.66 1.02
C LEU A 257 15.38 -4.57 0.77
N THR A 258 15.19 -5.63 1.57
CA THR A 258 13.98 -6.49 1.51
C THR A 258 12.67 -5.69 1.52
N TRP A 259 12.62 -4.58 2.26
CA TRP A 259 11.41 -3.74 2.34
C TRP A 259 11.06 -3.07 1.01
N LEU A 260 12.01 -2.92 0.09
CA LEU A 260 11.83 -2.28 -1.20
C LEU A 260 11.22 -3.25 -2.22
N HIS A 261 11.79 -4.44 -2.35
CA HIS A 261 11.49 -5.40 -3.43
C HIS A 261 10.99 -6.77 -2.93
N GLY A 262 10.91 -7.01 -1.62
CA GLY A 262 10.45 -8.28 -1.04
C GLY A 262 11.46 -9.45 -1.10
N ILE A 263 12.54 -9.31 -1.86
CA ILE A 263 13.63 -10.30 -1.96
C ILE A 263 14.47 -10.30 -0.68
N SER A 264 14.64 -11.46 -0.07
CA SER A 264 15.43 -11.69 1.14
C SER A 264 16.59 -12.66 0.90
N VAL A 265 17.50 -12.77 1.87
CA VAL A 265 18.58 -13.79 1.84
C VAL A 265 18.05 -15.21 1.64
N HIS A 266 16.85 -15.50 2.14
CA HIS A 266 16.16 -16.77 1.92
C HIS A 266 15.67 -16.96 0.49
N THR A 267 15.17 -15.89 -0.13
CA THR A 267 14.68 -15.91 -1.51
C THR A 267 15.80 -16.36 -2.47
N VAL A 268 17.03 -15.98 -2.16
CA VAL A 268 18.22 -16.30 -2.95
C VAL A 268 18.97 -17.53 -2.44
N GLN A 269 18.42 -18.28 -1.47
CA GLN A 269 19.07 -19.48 -0.95
C GLN A 269 19.14 -20.56 -2.02
N GLY A 270 20.37 -20.96 -2.38
CA GLY A 270 20.61 -21.90 -3.48
C GLY A 270 20.43 -21.30 -4.87
N ALA A 271 20.23 -19.98 -4.97
CA ALA A 271 20.29 -19.25 -6.24
C ALA A 271 21.73 -19.26 -6.77
N PRO A 272 21.92 -19.12 -8.10
CA PRO A 272 23.24 -18.98 -8.69
C PRO A 272 23.94 -17.72 -8.18
N THR A 273 25.26 -17.78 -8.09
CA THR A 273 26.10 -16.63 -7.80
C THR A 273 26.16 -15.67 -8.99
N PHE A 274 26.52 -14.41 -8.75
CA PHE A 274 26.68 -13.43 -9.82
C PHE A 274 27.62 -13.88 -10.97
N PRO A 275 28.80 -14.50 -10.72
CA PRO A 275 29.64 -15.03 -11.78
C PRO A 275 28.95 -16.05 -12.70
N GLU A 276 28.14 -16.94 -12.15
CA GLU A 276 27.43 -17.97 -12.89
C GLU A 276 26.36 -17.36 -13.79
N VAL A 277 25.58 -16.40 -13.25
CA VAL A 277 24.57 -15.66 -14.02
C VAL A 277 25.22 -14.79 -15.10
N LEU A 278 26.32 -14.10 -14.79
CA LEU A 278 27.02 -13.26 -15.76
C LEU A 278 27.54 -14.06 -16.95
N SER A 279 27.92 -15.33 -16.76
CA SER A 279 28.33 -16.19 -17.88
C SER A 279 27.20 -16.37 -18.90
N VAL A 280 25.99 -16.64 -18.42
CA VAL A 280 24.80 -16.79 -19.29
C VAL A 280 24.46 -15.48 -19.99
N LEU A 281 24.45 -14.37 -19.24
CA LEU A 281 24.15 -13.05 -19.80
C LEU A 281 25.20 -12.59 -20.81
N ARG A 282 26.48 -12.91 -20.58
CA ARG A 282 27.55 -12.53 -21.51
C ARG A 282 27.33 -13.16 -22.88
N GLU A 283 27.04 -14.46 -22.92
CA GLU A 283 26.77 -15.18 -24.17
C GLU A 283 25.50 -14.65 -24.84
N ALA A 284 24.43 -14.44 -24.07
CA ALA A 284 23.13 -14.08 -24.63
C ALA A 284 23.05 -12.64 -25.16
N LEU A 285 23.70 -11.67 -24.48
CA LEU A 285 23.59 -10.24 -24.77
C LEU A 285 24.73 -9.74 -25.67
N GLU A 286 25.72 -10.58 -26.01
CA GLU A 286 26.85 -10.18 -26.86
C GLU A 286 26.38 -9.67 -28.23
N GLY A 287 26.95 -8.55 -28.68
CA GLY A 287 26.64 -7.92 -29.97
C GLY A 287 25.26 -7.24 -30.04
N HIS A 288 24.48 -7.21 -28.97
CA HIS A 288 23.16 -6.58 -28.94
C HIS A 288 23.16 -5.27 -28.15
N ILE A 289 22.17 -4.42 -28.46
CA ILE A 289 21.86 -3.24 -27.66
C ILE A 289 21.17 -3.69 -26.36
N VAL A 290 21.61 -3.14 -25.23
CA VAL A 290 21.02 -3.38 -23.91
C VAL A 290 20.52 -2.05 -23.35
N TYR A 291 19.21 -1.91 -23.20
CA TYR A 291 18.64 -0.74 -22.52
C TYR A 291 18.55 -0.97 -21.02
N GLN A 292 18.81 0.09 -20.27
CA GLN A 292 18.45 0.24 -18.87
C GLN A 292 17.45 1.39 -18.72
N HIS A 293 16.81 1.50 -17.56
CA HIS A 293 15.94 2.64 -17.25
C HIS A 293 16.58 3.47 -16.14
N SER A 294 17.32 4.52 -16.53
CA SER A 294 18.33 5.22 -15.72
C SER A 294 19.70 4.54 -15.69
N GLY A 295 20.70 5.22 -15.13
CA GLY A 295 22.10 4.77 -15.13
C GLY A 295 22.47 3.69 -14.10
N PHE A 296 21.51 3.23 -13.29
CA PHE A 296 21.81 2.40 -12.11
C PHE A 296 22.32 1.00 -12.48
N ASP A 297 21.63 0.27 -13.36
CA ASP A 297 21.87 -1.14 -13.65
C ASP A 297 23.29 -1.40 -14.17
N ARG A 298 23.75 -0.57 -15.12
CA ARG A 298 25.12 -0.62 -15.63
C ARG A 298 26.15 -0.46 -14.52
N THR A 299 25.89 0.44 -13.55
CA THR A 299 26.82 0.65 -12.43
C THR A 299 26.77 -0.50 -11.42
N ALA A 300 25.60 -1.12 -11.21
CA ALA A 300 25.46 -2.30 -10.37
C ALA A 300 26.19 -3.51 -10.96
N ILE A 301 26.00 -3.79 -12.26
CA ILE A 301 26.74 -4.83 -12.99
C ILE A 301 28.26 -4.58 -12.89
N ALA A 302 28.69 -3.33 -13.04
CA ALA A 302 30.10 -2.99 -12.94
C ALA A 302 30.67 -3.20 -11.52
N ALA A 303 29.92 -2.81 -10.49
CA ALA A 303 30.29 -3.01 -9.10
C ALA A 303 30.35 -4.51 -8.73
N ALA A 304 29.38 -5.30 -9.17
CA ALA A 304 29.35 -6.75 -8.95
C ALA A 304 30.53 -7.44 -9.66
N CYS A 305 30.87 -7.03 -10.90
CA CYS A 305 32.09 -7.51 -11.57
C CYS A 305 33.36 -7.17 -10.78
N GLY A 306 33.45 -5.94 -10.26
CA GLY A 306 34.57 -5.50 -9.42
C GLY A 306 34.72 -6.35 -8.15
N ARG A 307 33.61 -6.63 -7.44
CA ARG A 307 33.58 -7.48 -6.25
C ARG A 307 34.03 -8.92 -6.54
N CYS A 308 33.62 -9.47 -7.68
CA CYS A 308 33.93 -10.84 -8.07
C CYS A 308 35.25 -10.99 -8.85
N GLY A 309 36.00 -9.92 -9.10
CA GLY A 309 37.23 -9.96 -9.90
C GLY A 309 37.02 -10.30 -11.38
N LEU A 310 35.83 -10.02 -11.92
CA LEU A 310 35.43 -10.37 -13.28
C LEU A 310 35.66 -9.20 -14.25
N ARG A 311 35.90 -9.53 -15.52
CA ARG A 311 35.97 -8.52 -16.59
C ARG A 311 34.58 -7.98 -16.92
N LEU A 312 34.47 -6.67 -17.04
CA LEU A 312 33.23 -6.02 -17.46
C LEU A 312 32.78 -6.54 -18.84
N PRO A 313 31.48 -6.87 -19.02
CA PRO A 313 30.95 -7.14 -20.35
C PRO A 313 30.95 -5.88 -21.21
N GLN A 314 31.26 -6.02 -22.50
CA GLN A 314 31.27 -4.93 -23.47
C GLN A 314 29.91 -4.79 -24.17
N TRP A 315 28.84 -4.67 -23.39
CA TRP A 315 27.49 -4.46 -23.93
C TRP A 315 27.29 -3.01 -24.41
N ASP A 316 26.54 -2.82 -25.51
CA ASP A 316 26.13 -1.47 -25.97
C ASP A 316 24.95 -0.97 -25.13
N TRP A 317 25.29 -0.37 -23.98
CA TRP A 317 24.31 0.19 -23.05
C TRP A 317 23.64 1.45 -23.59
N ARG A 318 22.32 1.48 -23.55
CA ARG A 318 21.49 2.65 -23.86
C ARG A 318 20.54 2.96 -22.70
N ASP A 319 20.11 4.22 -22.60
CA ASP A 319 19.19 4.66 -21.55
C ASP A 319 17.82 4.99 -22.15
N SER A 320 16.82 4.21 -21.77
CA SER A 320 15.44 4.37 -22.23
C SER A 320 14.82 5.69 -21.76
N VAL A 321 15.35 6.36 -20.72
CA VAL A 321 14.89 7.70 -20.30
C VAL A 321 15.14 8.72 -21.41
N HIS A 322 16.24 8.62 -22.16
CA HIS A 322 16.49 9.51 -23.30
C HIS A 322 15.49 9.27 -24.44
N VAL A 323 15.18 8.01 -24.70
CA VAL A 323 14.19 7.60 -25.69
C VAL A 323 12.79 8.11 -25.29
N ALA A 324 12.42 7.94 -24.02
CA ALA A 324 11.14 8.38 -23.47
C ALA A 324 10.99 9.91 -23.51
N ARG A 325 12.04 10.66 -23.18
CA ARG A 325 12.04 12.13 -23.24
C ARG A 325 11.79 12.68 -24.65
N ALA A 326 12.28 11.98 -25.68
CA ALA A 326 12.06 12.37 -27.07
C ALA A 326 10.64 12.04 -27.54
N ALA A 327 10.08 10.91 -27.10
CA ALA A 327 8.74 10.49 -27.47
C ALA A 327 7.64 11.30 -26.76
N TRP A 328 7.79 11.51 -25.45
CA TRP A 328 6.81 12.16 -24.56
C TRP A 328 7.40 13.38 -23.84
N PRO A 329 7.75 14.47 -24.55
CA PRO A 329 8.29 15.68 -23.93
C PRO A 329 7.34 16.33 -22.90
N GLU A 330 6.03 16.13 -23.05
CA GLU A 330 4.97 16.65 -22.19
C GLU A 330 5.00 16.11 -20.75
N LEU A 331 5.69 15.00 -20.49
CA LEU A 331 5.85 14.45 -19.13
C LEU A 331 6.91 15.20 -18.29
N ARG A 332 7.62 16.16 -18.88
CA ARG A 332 8.55 17.03 -18.15
C ARG A 332 7.77 17.86 -17.13
N GLY A 333 8.05 17.65 -15.83
CA GLY A 333 7.41 18.38 -14.73
C GLY A 333 6.11 17.75 -14.19
N ASN A 334 5.55 16.73 -14.85
CA ASN A 334 4.31 16.06 -14.45
C ASN A 334 4.55 14.62 -13.98
N GLY A 335 5.42 14.44 -12.96
CA GLY A 335 5.87 13.13 -12.48
C GLY A 335 7.11 12.57 -13.19
N GLY A 336 7.55 13.20 -14.29
CA GLY A 336 8.81 12.90 -14.98
C GLY A 336 8.79 11.61 -15.79
N HIS A 337 9.98 11.19 -16.26
CA HIS A 337 10.19 10.00 -17.11
C HIS A 337 10.66 8.78 -16.33
N GLY A 338 10.41 8.73 -15.02
CA GLY A 338 10.67 7.53 -14.23
C GLY A 338 9.66 6.43 -14.57
N LEU A 339 10.03 5.17 -14.32
CA LEU A 339 9.27 4.02 -14.78
C LEU A 339 7.84 3.99 -14.22
N ALA A 340 7.64 4.38 -12.96
CA ALA A 340 6.31 4.48 -12.35
C ALA A 340 5.38 5.51 -13.05
N SER A 341 5.94 6.64 -13.49
CA SER A 341 5.21 7.66 -14.24
C SER A 341 4.86 7.16 -15.64
N LEU A 342 5.83 6.54 -16.33
CA LEU A 342 5.63 5.96 -17.66
C LEU A 342 4.65 4.78 -17.64
N LYS A 343 4.71 3.89 -16.64
CA LYS A 343 3.75 2.79 -16.46
C LYS A 343 2.32 3.32 -16.37
N ARG A 344 2.08 4.36 -15.56
CA ARG A 344 0.77 5.02 -15.45
C ARG A 344 0.34 5.66 -16.75
N HIS A 345 1.23 6.41 -17.40
CA HIS A 345 0.93 7.12 -18.65
C HIS A 345 0.62 6.15 -19.81
N LEU A 346 1.29 5.00 -19.85
CA LEU A 346 1.16 4.00 -20.91
C LEU A 346 0.11 2.91 -20.59
N GLY A 347 -0.57 3.01 -19.44
CA GLY A 347 -1.61 2.06 -19.02
C GLY A 347 -1.07 0.65 -18.72
N LEU A 348 0.17 0.57 -18.24
CA LEU A 348 0.84 -0.69 -17.94
C LEU A 348 0.53 -1.14 -16.51
N VAL A 349 0.03 -2.37 -16.36
CA VAL A 349 -0.30 -2.98 -15.07
C VAL A 349 0.72 -4.05 -14.76
N PHE A 350 1.59 -3.78 -13.77
CA PHE A 350 2.61 -4.71 -13.29
C PHE A 350 2.80 -4.52 -11.78
N ASP A 351 3.30 -5.55 -11.09
CA ASP A 351 3.78 -5.40 -9.70
C ASP A 351 5.05 -4.51 -9.68
N HIS A 352 5.20 -3.69 -8.65
CA HIS A 352 6.34 -2.77 -8.52
C HIS A 352 7.47 -3.47 -7.77
N HIS A 353 8.73 -3.32 -8.23
CA HIS A 353 9.94 -3.92 -7.64
C HIS A 353 10.14 -5.42 -7.89
N ASP A 354 9.81 -5.85 -9.11
CA ASP A 354 10.30 -7.09 -9.71
C ASP A 354 11.14 -6.73 -10.94
N ALA A 355 12.41 -7.15 -10.95
CA ALA A 355 13.36 -6.80 -12.00
C ALA A 355 12.89 -7.26 -13.39
N GLY A 356 12.13 -8.36 -13.48
CA GLY A 356 11.58 -8.85 -14.73
C GLY A 356 10.50 -7.93 -15.30
N GLU A 357 9.60 -7.48 -14.43
CA GLU A 357 8.53 -6.54 -14.80
C GLU A 357 9.05 -5.13 -15.10
N ASP A 358 10.08 -4.68 -14.40
CA ASP A 358 10.73 -3.40 -14.66
C ASP A 358 11.53 -3.42 -15.98
N ALA A 359 12.26 -4.51 -16.26
CA ALA A 359 12.88 -4.74 -17.56
C ALA A 359 11.83 -4.77 -18.69
N ARG A 360 10.72 -5.49 -18.51
CA ARG A 360 9.64 -5.55 -19.50
C ARG A 360 9.05 -4.16 -19.78
N ALA A 361 8.78 -3.38 -18.74
CA ALA A 361 8.28 -2.02 -18.88
C ALA A 361 9.26 -1.13 -19.63
N CYS A 362 10.57 -1.26 -19.37
CA CYS A 362 11.62 -0.58 -20.13
C CYS A 362 11.57 -0.94 -21.64
N ALA A 363 11.38 -2.21 -21.99
CA ALA A 363 11.27 -2.64 -23.39
C ALA A 363 10.03 -2.04 -24.07
N GLU A 364 8.91 -2.06 -23.36
CA GLU A 364 7.64 -1.51 -23.80
C GLU A 364 7.71 0.01 -24.04
N VAL A 365 8.46 0.75 -23.21
CA VAL A 365 8.76 2.17 -23.40
C VAL A 365 9.52 2.40 -24.71
N VAL A 366 10.57 1.61 -24.97
CA VAL A 366 11.38 1.72 -26.21
C VAL A 366 10.51 1.46 -27.45
N ILE A 367 9.76 0.36 -27.47
CA ILE A 367 8.90 0.00 -28.62
C ILE A 367 7.87 1.08 -28.91
N ARG A 368 7.18 1.58 -27.88
CA ARG A 368 6.15 2.63 -28.06
C ARG A 368 6.77 3.95 -28.52
N ALA A 369 7.92 4.33 -27.96
CA ALA A 369 8.62 5.54 -28.35
C ALA A 369 9.02 5.52 -29.83
N GLU A 370 9.52 4.39 -30.32
CA GLU A 370 9.86 4.21 -31.73
C GLU A 370 8.64 4.28 -32.64
N ASN A 371 7.49 3.75 -32.22
CA ASN A 371 6.25 3.88 -32.98
C ASN A 371 5.80 5.33 -33.08
N ILE A 372 5.92 6.12 -32.01
CA ILE A 372 5.62 7.56 -32.02
C ILE A 372 6.57 8.29 -32.97
N GLN A 373 7.87 7.99 -32.92
CA GLN A 373 8.85 8.59 -33.82
C GLN A 373 8.58 8.21 -35.28
N ARG A 374 8.23 6.95 -35.57
CA ARG A 374 7.82 6.51 -36.92
C ARG A 374 6.56 7.21 -37.42
N VAL A 375 5.62 7.52 -36.55
CA VAL A 375 4.41 8.30 -36.90
C VAL A 375 4.77 9.77 -37.17
N ARG A 376 5.65 10.37 -36.34
CA ARG A 376 6.13 11.75 -36.54
C ARG A 376 7.01 11.92 -37.77
N PHE A 377 7.67 10.85 -38.23
CA PHE A 377 8.59 10.85 -39.38
C PHE A 377 8.08 10.06 -40.60
N ARG A 378 6.78 9.78 -40.71
CA ARG A 378 6.23 9.37 -42.03
C ARG A 378 6.42 10.53 -43.00
N PRO A 379 7.16 10.39 -44.11
CA PRO A 379 7.02 11.33 -45.20
C PRO A 379 5.56 11.24 -45.64
N THR A 380 4.85 12.36 -45.66
CA THR A 380 3.61 12.47 -46.40
C THR A 380 3.93 12.10 -47.84
N VAL A 381 3.66 10.86 -48.23
CA VAL A 381 3.62 10.46 -49.62
C VAL A 381 2.40 11.17 -50.18
N HIS A 382 2.62 12.35 -50.75
CA HIS A 382 1.65 12.94 -51.66
C HIS A 382 1.47 11.94 -52.80
N PRO A 383 0.25 11.44 -53.07
CA PRO A 383 0.01 10.73 -54.32
C PRO A 383 0.35 11.71 -55.46
N ALA A 384 1.14 11.22 -56.43
CA ALA A 384 1.56 11.99 -57.59
C ALA A 384 0.35 12.67 -58.25
N PRO A 385 0.42 13.98 -58.57
CA PRO A 385 -0.63 14.61 -59.34
C PRO A 385 -0.58 14.08 -60.77
N THR A 386 -1.72 13.58 -61.23
CA THR A 386 -2.03 13.43 -62.66
C THR A 386 -1.83 14.78 -63.34
N TRP A 387 -0.85 14.83 -64.24
CA TRP A 387 -0.65 15.95 -65.16
C TRP A 387 -1.82 16.03 -66.13
N LEU A 388 -2.62 17.08 -66.03
CA LEU A 388 -3.47 17.60 -67.09
C LEU A 388 -3.64 19.12 -66.89
N GLY A 389 -2.94 19.88 -67.72
CA GLY A 389 -3.45 21.14 -68.28
C GLY A 389 -3.27 22.43 -67.46
N ASN A 390 -2.28 23.21 -67.91
CA ASN A 390 -2.31 24.66 -68.14
C ASN A 390 -2.39 25.65 -66.95
N GLY A 391 -1.38 26.53 -66.90
CA GLY A 391 -1.61 27.98 -66.83
C GLY A 391 -1.19 28.68 -65.53
N ASP A 392 0.02 29.23 -65.56
CA ASP A 392 0.44 30.57 -65.09
C ASP A 392 0.36 31.02 -63.60
N ASP A 393 1.41 31.79 -63.25
CA ASP A 393 1.60 32.80 -62.17
C ASP A 393 1.90 32.33 -60.72
N LEU A 394 3.11 32.63 -60.17
CA LEU A 394 3.55 33.82 -59.38
C LEU A 394 2.72 33.97 -58.07
N ASP A 395 3.19 34.18 -56.82
CA ASP A 395 4.39 34.71 -56.13
C ASP A 395 4.32 34.27 -54.64
N LEU A 396 5.43 33.98 -53.92
CA LEU A 396 6.09 34.76 -52.85
C LEU A 396 5.25 35.37 -51.68
N ILE A 397 5.51 34.83 -50.46
CA ILE A 397 5.68 35.42 -49.08
C ILE A 397 4.50 36.14 -48.36
N GLU A 398 4.58 36.09 -47.02
CA GLU A 398 4.09 37.03 -45.98
C GLU A 398 2.75 36.65 -45.32
N ASP A 399 2.46 36.87 -44.04
CA ASP A 399 3.20 37.07 -42.79
C ASP A 399 2.15 36.88 -41.67
N LEU A 400 2.58 36.97 -40.42
CA LEU A 400 1.86 36.73 -39.16
C LEU A 400 0.72 37.72 -38.81
N GLU A 401 0.07 37.40 -37.67
CA GLU A 401 -0.84 38.23 -36.84
C GLU A 401 -2.34 38.18 -37.23
N GLU A 402 -3.37 38.14 -36.36
CA GLU A 402 -3.49 38.29 -34.91
C GLU A 402 -4.88 37.78 -34.45
N ALA A 403 -5.00 37.47 -33.15
CA ALA A 403 -6.15 37.46 -32.23
C ALA A 403 -7.63 37.44 -32.73
N ALA A 404 -8.45 36.52 -32.17
CA ALA A 404 -9.88 36.75 -31.94
C ALA A 404 -10.50 35.93 -30.78
N ILE A 405 -11.41 36.61 -30.08
CA ILE A 405 -12.16 36.37 -28.83
C ILE A 405 -13.25 35.28 -28.97
N PRO A 406 -13.67 34.57 -27.90
CA PRO A 406 -14.61 33.45 -28.01
C PRO A 406 -16.08 33.90 -28.13
N ALA A 407 -16.84 33.25 -29.02
CA ALA A 407 -18.28 33.43 -29.16
C ALA A 407 -19.06 32.37 -28.36
N HIS A 408 -20.06 32.83 -27.61
CA HIS A 408 -21.08 32.06 -26.89
C HIS A 408 -21.93 31.17 -27.82
N PRO A 409 -22.47 30.02 -27.34
CA PRO A 409 -23.62 29.38 -27.96
C PRO A 409 -24.96 29.89 -27.37
N SER A 410 -25.90 30.21 -28.26
CA SER A 410 -27.33 30.49 -27.98
C SER A 410 -28.16 29.18 -27.97
N PRO A 411 -29.45 29.17 -27.56
CA PRO A 411 -29.99 28.18 -26.64
C PRO A 411 -30.80 27.09 -27.34
N ALA A 412 -30.73 25.86 -26.82
CA ALA A 412 -31.64 24.79 -27.22
C ALA A 412 -32.95 24.87 -26.41
N ALA A 413 -34.06 24.78 -27.14
CA ALA A 413 -35.44 24.78 -26.65
C ALA A 413 -35.77 23.59 -25.72
N PRO A 414 -36.83 23.68 -24.89
CA PRO A 414 -37.01 22.79 -23.75
C PRO A 414 -37.57 21.43 -24.17
N VAL A 415 -36.88 20.37 -23.74
CA VAL A 415 -37.38 19.00 -23.79
C VAL A 415 -38.43 18.85 -22.69
N PRO A 416 -39.63 18.29 -22.95
CA PRO A 416 -40.69 18.23 -21.96
C PRO A 416 -40.24 17.38 -20.77
N VAL A 417 -40.22 18.01 -19.60
CA VAL A 417 -40.06 17.33 -18.32
C VAL A 417 -41.30 16.46 -18.16
N PHE A 418 -41.13 15.14 -18.28
CA PHE A 418 -42.10 14.21 -17.72
C PHE A 418 -42.09 14.41 -16.21
N GLU A 419 -42.98 15.25 -15.70
CA GLU A 419 -43.43 15.17 -14.31
C GLU A 419 -44.06 13.79 -14.13
N GLN A 420 -43.22 12.82 -13.76
CA GLN A 420 -43.73 11.65 -13.09
C GLN A 420 -44.37 12.13 -11.79
N PRO A 421 -45.57 11.65 -11.45
CA PRO A 421 -46.23 12.05 -10.22
C PRO A 421 -45.27 11.77 -9.09
N ALA A 422 -45.02 12.77 -8.24
CA ALA A 422 -44.24 12.59 -7.03
C ALA A 422 -44.87 11.45 -6.23
N LEU A 423 -44.31 10.24 -6.39
CA LEU A 423 -44.42 9.19 -5.40
C LEU A 423 -43.96 9.86 -4.12
N ALA A 424 -44.90 10.10 -3.21
CA ALA A 424 -44.66 10.84 -1.98
C ALA A 424 -43.40 10.26 -1.33
N SER A 425 -42.30 11.04 -1.35
CA SER A 425 -41.05 10.60 -0.76
C SER A 425 -41.30 10.42 0.73
N ARG A 426 -41.09 9.21 1.23
CA ARG A 426 -41.26 8.94 2.65
C ARG A 426 -39.92 9.18 3.32
N ARG A 427 -39.80 10.24 4.12
CA ARG A 427 -38.63 10.43 4.99
C ARG A 427 -38.52 9.24 5.94
N ILE A 428 -37.44 8.46 5.81
CA ILE A 428 -37.19 7.28 6.66
C ILE A 428 -36.25 7.61 7.82
N GLY A 429 -35.42 8.65 7.69
CA GLY A 429 -34.68 9.20 8.82
C GLY A 429 -33.65 10.24 8.43
N GLU A 430 -32.92 10.70 9.43
CA GLU A 430 -31.91 11.75 9.32
C GLU A 430 -30.68 11.41 10.17
N THR A 431 -29.53 11.98 9.80
CA THR A 431 -28.31 11.87 10.58
C THR A 431 -27.54 13.18 10.59
N VAL A 432 -27.06 13.56 11.77
CA VAL A 432 -26.11 14.66 11.93
C VAL A 432 -24.72 14.16 11.54
N ILE A 433 -24.09 14.82 10.59
CA ILE A 433 -22.77 14.46 10.09
C ILE A 433 -21.72 14.89 11.11
N THR A 434 -20.90 13.95 11.57
CA THR A 434 -19.74 14.23 12.43
C THR A 434 -18.47 14.41 11.60
N GLN A 435 -17.40 14.95 12.18
CA GLN A 435 -16.11 15.02 11.48
C GLN A 435 -15.62 13.61 11.07
N GLY A 436 -15.81 12.61 11.95
CA GLY A 436 -15.47 11.22 11.63
C GLY A 436 -16.29 10.63 10.47
N ASN A 437 -17.49 11.13 10.19
CA ASN A 437 -18.27 10.75 9.00
C ASN A 437 -17.59 11.25 7.73
N ILE A 438 -17.14 12.51 7.73
CA ILE A 438 -16.44 13.18 6.62
C ILE A 438 -15.11 12.47 6.33
N ASP A 439 -14.27 12.33 7.36
CA ASP A 439 -12.92 11.74 7.24
C ASP A 439 -12.95 10.31 6.69
N ASN A 440 -14.01 9.56 7.03
CA ASN A 440 -14.16 8.14 6.64
C ASN A 440 -15.20 7.91 5.54
N SER A 441 -15.71 8.99 4.92
CA SER A 441 -16.71 8.99 3.84
C SER A 441 -17.88 8.02 4.09
N HIS A 442 -18.56 8.14 5.24
CA HIS A 442 -19.73 7.31 5.54
C HIS A 442 -20.83 8.10 6.26
N ILE A 443 -22.09 7.70 6.04
CA ILE A 443 -23.28 8.25 6.71
C ILE A 443 -23.82 7.18 7.64
N TYR A 444 -23.84 7.42 8.95
CA TYR A 444 -24.47 6.50 9.89
C TYR A 444 -25.99 6.50 9.72
N LEU A 445 -26.59 5.32 9.78
CA LEU A 445 -28.04 5.11 9.61
C LEU A 445 -28.67 4.57 10.89
N ARG A 446 -27.97 4.65 12.03
CA ARG A 446 -28.26 3.90 13.27
C ARG A 446 -29.69 4.11 13.77
N SER A 447 -30.19 5.34 13.70
CA SER A 447 -31.50 5.78 14.21
C SER A 447 -32.68 5.27 13.38
N PHE A 448 -32.46 4.84 12.13
CA PHE A 448 -33.52 4.41 11.21
C PHE A 448 -33.13 3.20 10.36
N PHE A 449 -32.14 2.44 10.80
CA PHE A 449 -31.59 1.32 10.04
C PHE A 449 -32.61 0.21 9.78
N GLU A 450 -33.53 0.00 10.72
CA GLU A 450 -34.59 -1.00 10.62
C GLU A 450 -35.67 -0.63 9.59
N MET A 451 -35.62 0.58 9.02
CA MET A 451 -36.55 1.03 7.97
C MET A 451 -36.16 0.52 6.58
N PHE A 452 -35.00 -0.11 6.43
CA PHE A 452 -34.56 -0.73 5.19
C PHE A 452 -34.97 -2.21 5.11
N PRO A 453 -35.24 -2.76 3.90
CA PRO A 453 -35.54 -4.17 3.71
C PRO A 453 -34.43 -5.08 4.26
N ALA A 454 -34.82 -6.12 5.01
CA ALA A 454 -33.87 -7.04 5.64
C ALA A 454 -32.96 -7.76 4.63
N ASP A 455 -33.45 -8.01 3.41
CA ASP A 455 -32.72 -8.64 2.32
C ASP A 455 -31.73 -7.69 1.61
N ALA A 456 -31.73 -6.40 1.96
CA ALA A 456 -30.73 -5.39 1.57
C ALA A 456 -29.66 -5.12 2.65
N ILE A 457 -29.73 -5.83 3.79
CA ILE A 457 -28.78 -5.73 4.90
C ILE A 457 -27.83 -6.93 4.86
N GLY A 458 -26.54 -6.67 4.67
CA GLY A 458 -25.50 -7.69 4.66
C GLY A 458 -24.69 -7.73 5.96
N GLY A 459 -23.73 -8.67 6.02
CA GLY A 459 -22.77 -8.78 7.11
C GLY A 459 -21.69 -7.69 7.08
N SER A 460 -20.73 -7.78 8.00
CA SER A 460 -19.69 -6.75 8.24
C SER A 460 -18.64 -6.57 7.12
N SER A 461 -18.74 -7.33 6.02
CA SER A 461 -17.82 -7.29 4.89
C SER A 461 -18.50 -7.61 3.56
N ARG A 462 -17.89 -7.19 2.43
CA ARG A 462 -18.38 -7.47 1.06
C ARG A 462 -18.53 -8.96 0.75
N ALA A 463 -17.79 -9.83 1.43
CA ALA A 463 -17.91 -11.29 1.28
C ALA A 463 -19.22 -11.84 1.86
N ILE A 464 -19.91 -11.05 2.68
CA ILE A 464 -21.25 -11.34 3.22
C ILE A 464 -22.15 -10.18 2.78
N ALA A 465 -22.21 -9.91 1.48
CA ALA A 465 -23.10 -8.91 0.92
C ALA A 465 -24.57 -9.32 1.13
N ALA A 466 -25.46 -8.34 1.17
CA ALA A 466 -26.89 -8.61 1.19
C ALA A 466 -27.32 -9.36 -0.09
N SER A 467 -28.45 -10.06 -0.02
CA SER A 467 -29.05 -10.73 -1.18
C SER A 467 -29.53 -9.77 -2.27
N ARG A 468 -29.73 -8.49 -1.94
CA ARG A 468 -30.23 -7.46 -2.86
C ARG A 468 -29.56 -6.12 -2.60
N GLU A 469 -29.26 -5.37 -3.66
CA GLU A 469 -28.79 -3.98 -3.55
C GLU A 469 -29.97 -3.00 -3.63
N ILE A 470 -29.81 -1.84 -3.00
CA ILE A 470 -30.67 -0.66 -3.13
C ILE A 470 -30.04 0.33 -4.11
N ALA A 471 -30.87 1.09 -4.81
CA ALA A 471 -30.44 2.23 -5.61
C ALA A 471 -30.49 3.51 -4.77
N VAL A 472 -29.40 4.27 -4.78
CA VAL A 472 -29.29 5.54 -4.06
C VAL A 472 -29.14 6.68 -5.05
N ASP A 473 -30.12 7.58 -5.04
CA ASP A 473 -30.07 8.89 -5.65
C ASP A 473 -29.46 9.89 -4.66
N TRP A 474 -28.27 10.39 -4.97
CA TRP A 474 -27.54 11.37 -4.15
C TRP A 474 -27.35 12.70 -4.89
N GLY A 475 -28.06 12.88 -6.02
CA GLY A 475 -27.95 14.05 -6.89
C GLY A 475 -26.79 14.01 -7.90
N GLY A 476 -25.99 12.94 -7.96
CA GLY A 476 -24.94 12.74 -8.98
C GLY A 476 -25.48 12.44 -10.38
N SER A 477 -24.60 12.29 -11.37
CA SER A 477 -24.99 12.00 -12.77
C SER A 477 -25.60 10.61 -12.96
N THR A 478 -25.32 9.67 -12.06
CA THR A 478 -25.88 8.32 -12.05
C THR A 478 -26.26 7.87 -10.63
N MET A 479 -27.31 7.05 -10.53
CA MET A 479 -27.67 6.39 -9.27
C MET A 479 -26.65 5.33 -8.90
N VAL A 480 -26.44 5.12 -7.60
CA VAL A 480 -25.47 4.14 -7.09
C VAL A 480 -26.20 2.92 -6.54
N MET A 481 -25.79 1.74 -6.98
CA MET A 481 -26.26 0.48 -6.40
C MET A 481 -25.39 0.11 -5.21
N THR A 482 -25.96 -0.15 -4.03
CA THR A 482 -25.23 -0.57 -2.82
C THR A 482 -26.10 -1.43 -1.91
N ASP A 483 -25.50 -2.24 -1.05
CA ASP A 483 -26.16 -2.83 0.12
C ASP A 483 -25.78 -2.09 1.41
N LEU A 484 -26.31 -2.54 2.55
CA LEU A 484 -26.08 -1.96 3.87
C LEU A 484 -25.20 -2.86 4.74
N ASP A 485 -24.25 -2.29 5.48
CA ASP A 485 -23.45 -3.03 6.49
C ASP A 485 -24.26 -3.14 7.79
N GLY A 486 -24.79 -4.33 8.09
CA GLY A 486 -25.66 -4.56 9.25
C GLY A 486 -25.03 -4.19 10.60
N PRO A 487 -23.84 -4.72 10.94
CA PRO A 487 -23.19 -4.41 12.22
C PRO A 487 -22.79 -2.94 12.38
N LYS A 488 -22.39 -2.27 11.30
CA LYS A 488 -21.91 -0.88 11.39
C LYS A 488 -22.96 0.17 11.02
N ARG A 489 -24.10 -0.27 10.48
CA ARG A 489 -25.30 0.53 10.17
C ARG A 489 -25.01 1.74 9.27
N PHE A 490 -24.43 1.51 8.09
CA PHE A 490 -24.21 2.54 7.06
C PHE A 490 -24.20 1.92 5.64
N PHE A 491 -24.24 2.75 4.59
CA PHE A 491 -24.15 2.31 3.18
C PHE A 491 -22.79 1.69 2.83
N ARG A 492 -22.76 0.45 2.33
CA ARG A 492 -21.48 -0.27 2.15
C ARG A 492 -20.55 0.37 1.11
N LYS A 493 -21.06 0.75 -0.06
CA LYS A 493 -20.27 1.51 -1.06
C LYS A 493 -20.22 2.97 -0.62
N ARG A 494 -19.01 3.51 -0.57
CA ARG A 494 -18.69 4.81 0.06
C ARG A 494 -18.10 5.84 -0.89
N ALA A 495 -17.70 5.45 -2.10
CA ALA A 495 -17.06 6.35 -3.06
C ALA A 495 -17.95 7.57 -3.34
N TRP A 496 -19.23 7.33 -3.63
CA TRP A 496 -20.22 8.39 -3.87
C TRP A 496 -20.51 9.28 -2.67
N ILE A 497 -20.27 8.80 -1.44
CA ILE A 497 -20.50 9.61 -0.22
C ILE A 497 -19.46 10.72 -0.12
N ARG A 498 -18.22 10.44 -0.56
CA ARG A 498 -17.17 11.46 -0.64
C ARG A 498 -17.57 12.55 -1.64
N ASP A 499 -17.95 12.15 -2.84
CA ASP A 499 -18.39 13.08 -3.89
C ASP A 499 -19.63 13.88 -3.48
N PHE A 500 -20.56 13.24 -2.76
CA PHE A 500 -21.73 13.90 -2.17
C PHE A 500 -21.33 14.95 -1.12
N PHE A 501 -20.38 14.64 -0.23
CA PHE A 501 -19.90 15.58 0.79
C PHE A 501 -19.18 16.77 0.18
N GLU A 502 -18.29 16.53 -0.80
CA GLU A 502 -17.55 17.58 -1.49
C GLU A 502 -18.51 18.50 -2.27
N ARG A 503 -19.46 17.91 -3.03
CA ARG A 503 -20.39 18.67 -3.86
C ARG A 503 -21.37 19.54 -3.08
N ASN A 504 -21.78 19.10 -1.88
CA ASN A 504 -22.71 19.85 -1.04
C ASN A 504 -22.00 20.65 0.07
N GLU A 505 -20.66 20.72 0.03
CA GLU A 505 -19.83 21.39 1.03
C GLU A 505 -20.22 21.04 2.47
N ILE A 506 -20.40 19.74 2.71
CA ILE A 506 -20.89 19.20 3.99
C ILE A 506 -19.87 19.45 5.10
N ARG A 507 -20.36 19.94 6.24
CA ARG A 507 -19.59 20.25 7.44
C ARG A 507 -20.09 19.42 8.61
N ALA A 508 -19.22 19.21 9.60
CA ALA A 508 -19.65 18.60 10.85
C ALA A 508 -20.75 19.46 11.49
N GLY A 509 -21.87 18.83 11.84
CA GLY A 509 -23.08 19.47 12.34
C GLY A 509 -24.20 19.60 11.30
N ASP A 510 -23.92 19.40 10.02
CA ASP A 510 -24.98 19.37 8.99
C ASP A 510 -25.85 18.12 9.12
N THR A 511 -27.14 18.24 8.80
CA THR A 511 -28.08 17.11 8.80
C THR A 511 -28.28 16.57 7.39
N VAL A 512 -28.07 15.27 7.21
CA VAL A 512 -28.39 14.54 5.98
C VAL A 512 -29.66 13.73 6.18
N VAL A 513 -30.58 13.83 5.23
CA VAL A 513 -31.87 13.16 5.22
C VAL A 513 -31.85 12.01 4.22
N VAL A 514 -32.50 10.90 4.60
CA VAL A 514 -32.74 9.76 3.70
C VAL A 514 -34.24 9.59 3.50
N GLU A 515 -34.65 9.55 2.24
CA GLU A 515 -36.04 9.36 1.82
C GLU A 515 -36.18 8.08 1.00
N GLU A 516 -37.25 7.33 1.24
CA GLU A 516 -37.68 6.25 0.35
C GLU A 516 -38.49 6.86 -0.81
N ILE A 517 -38.00 6.71 -2.04
CA ILE A 517 -38.61 7.25 -3.27
C ILE A 517 -39.20 6.16 -4.15
N GLY A 518 -39.06 4.89 -3.75
CA GLY A 518 -39.62 3.72 -4.41
C GLY A 518 -39.06 2.44 -3.79
N ALA A 519 -39.60 1.28 -4.19
CA ALA A 519 -39.14 0.00 -3.68
C ALA A 519 -37.63 -0.19 -3.94
N TYR A 520 -36.84 -0.37 -2.87
CA TYR A 520 -35.37 -0.45 -2.90
C TYR A 520 -34.70 0.78 -3.53
N ARG A 521 -35.37 1.94 -3.57
CA ARG A 521 -34.84 3.20 -4.10
C ARG A 521 -34.93 4.30 -3.05
N TYR A 522 -33.78 4.90 -2.76
CA TYR A 522 -33.65 5.90 -1.72
C TYR A 522 -32.98 7.17 -2.26
N ARG A 523 -33.39 8.32 -1.74
CA ARG A 523 -32.73 9.59 -1.97
C ARG A 523 -31.96 10.01 -0.72
N VAL A 524 -30.75 10.54 -0.92
CA VAL A 524 -29.92 11.13 0.13
C VAL A 524 -29.69 12.59 -0.21
N ALA A 525 -30.08 13.49 0.71
CA ALA A 525 -30.01 14.93 0.50
C ALA A 525 -29.57 15.67 1.76
N LEU A 526 -28.93 16.83 1.60
CA LEU A 526 -28.63 17.76 2.68
C LEU A 526 -29.91 18.50 3.10
N GLU A 527 -30.20 18.53 4.40
CA GLU A 527 -31.26 19.37 4.95
C GLU A 527 -30.84 20.85 4.89
N ALA A 528 -31.74 21.73 4.45
CA ALA A 528 -31.45 23.15 4.32
C ALA A 528 -30.97 23.73 5.67
N ARG A 529 -29.80 24.37 5.67
CA ARG A 529 -29.25 25.02 6.87
C ARG A 529 -30.19 26.16 7.30
N SER A 530 -30.79 26.06 8.48
CA SER A 530 -31.61 27.14 9.04
C SER A 530 -30.79 28.42 9.16
N ALA A 531 -31.23 29.52 8.53
CA ALA A 531 -30.61 30.83 8.68
C ALA A 531 -30.65 31.25 10.15
N SER A 532 -29.49 31.36 10.79
CA SER A 532 -29.35 31.71 12.21
C SER A 532 -29.90 33.11 12.51
N SER A 533 -30.63 33.21 13.62
CA SER A 533 -31.10 34.45 14.22
C SER A 533 -29.93 35.37 14.58
N ALA A 534 -29.71 36.40 13.78
CA ALA A 534 -28.98 37.59 14.18
C ALA A 534 -29.96 38.56 14.86
N ALA A 535 -29.99 38.59 16.19
CA ALA A 535 -30.49 39.71 16.99
C ALA A 535 -30.21 39.52 18.50
N GLY A 536 -29.54 40.50 19.10
CA GLY A 536 -29.51 40.75 20.56
C GLY A 536 -28.24 40.24 21.27
N GLY A 537 -27.42 41.06 21.93
CA GLY A 537 -27.56 42.47 22.25
C GLY A 537 -26.26 43.07 22.79
N HIS A 538 -26.11 44.36 22.55
CA HIS A 538 -25.17 45.27 23.21
C HIS A 538 -25.67 45.68 24.61
N ALA A 539 -24.75 46.22 25.42
CA ALA A 539 -24.83 46.78 26.78
C ALA A 539 -24.61 45.73 27.89
N GLU A 540 -23.71 45.90 28.87
CA GLU A 540 -23.28 47.12 29.57
C GLU A 540 -21.78 47.16 29.87
N ALA A 541 -21.22 48.36 29.80
CA ALA A 541 -19.92 48.71 30.36
C ALA A 541 -20.09 49.05 31.86
N GLY A 542 -19.53 48.22 32.73
CA GLY A 542 -19.43 48.47 34.16
C GLY A 542 -17.97 48.68 34.57
N ALA A 543 -17.64 49.91 34.95
CA ALA A 543 -16.36 50.30 35.50
C ALA A 543 -16.06 49.57 36.84
N GLY A 544 -14.81 49.15 37.03
CA GLY A 544 -14.35 48.56 38.28
C GLY A 544 -12.83 48.47 38.33
N ARG A 545 -12.17 49.60 38.62
CA ARG A 545 -10.78 49.64 39.06
C ARG A 545 -10.67 48.91 40.41
N ASN A 546 -9.65 48.06 40.58
CA ASN A 546 -8.96 47.93 41.87
C ASN A 546 -7.52 47.46 41.64
N GLN A 547 -6.58 48.34 41.94
CA GLN A 547 -5.17 48.04 42.22
C GLN A 547 -5.06 47.35 43.58
N PRO A 548 -4.07 46.46 43.80
CA PRO A 548 -3.69 46.04 45.14
C PRO A 548 -2.72 47.04 45.78
N ASP A 549 -3.09 47.55 46.96
CA ASP A 549 -2.22 48.30 47.85
C ASP A 549 -1.11 47.38 48.40
N PHE A 550 0.13 47.82 48.20
CA PHE A 550 1.31 47.39 48.93
C PHE A 550 1.66 48.51 49.92
N THR A 551 1.49 48.25 51.22
CA THR A 551 2.16 49.01 52.28
C THR A 551 2.87 48.05 53.23
N MET A 552 4.16 48.34 53.40
CA MET A 552 5.14 47.70 54.28
C MET A 552 4.76 47.81 55.76
N SER A 553 5.10 46.78 56.56
CA SER A 553 5.93 46.85 57.77
C SER A 553 6.13 45.46 58.35
#